data_AF-A0A7C2XVZ9-F1
#
_entry.id   AF-A0A7C2XVZ9-F1
#
_cell.length_a   1.000
_cell.length_b   1.000
_cell.length_c   1.000
_cell.angle_alpha   90.00
_cell.angle_beta   90.00
_cell.angle_gamma   90.00
#
_symmetry.space_group_name_H-M   'P 1'
#
loop_
_entity.id
_entity.type
_entity.pdbx_description
1 polymer ?
#
loop_
_entity_poly.entity_id
_entity_poly.type
_entity_poly.pdbx_seq_one_letter_code
_entity_poly.pdbx_strand_id
1 'polypeptide(L)'
;RNLTGAEVELVDMERREYRLREALDPVRDQYDFIFIDCPPSLGLLTLNALTAADSVLVPIQCEYYALEGVSELWDTLVRIRRQFNPRLQIEGFLLTMHDERTNLSHQVMADLRDFLGSQVFQTVIPRNVRLAEAPSHGKPIILYDDRSRGAESYRNLALEVLNHDAKGARQRT
;
A
#
# COMPACT_ATOMS: atom_id res chain seq x y z
N ARG A 1 22.69 4.70 1.63
CA ARG A 1 22.88 3.58 2.58
C ARG A 1 21.81 2.54 2.23
N ASN A 2 22.21 1.30 1.97
CA ASN A 2 21.34 0.29 1.39
C ASN A 2 20.53 -0.40 2.50
N LEU A 3 19.20 -0.42 2.40
CA LEU A 3 18.30 -1.06 3.37
C LEU A 3 18.58 -2.58 3.51
N THR A 4 19.29 -3.17 2.55
CA THR A 4 19.75 -4.56 2.58
C THR A 4 20.60 -4.90 3.80
N GLY A 5 21.36 -3.95 4.37
CA GLY A 5 22.15 -4.19 5.58
C GLY A 5 21.29 -4.16 6.86
N ALA A 6 20.19 -3.41 6.85
CA ALA A 6 19.33 -3.24 8.01
C ALA A 6 18.64 -4.56 8.39
N GLU A 7 18.28 -5.40 7.42
CA GLU A 7 17.71 -6.72 7.73
C GLU A 7 18.66 -7.61 8.52
N VAL A 8 19.97 -7.58 8.19
CA VAL A 8 20.99 -8.36 8.91
C VAL A 8 21.19 -7.82 10.31
N GLU A 9 21.29 -6.50 10.47
CA GLU A 9 21.46 -5.86 11.77
C GLU A 9 20.26 -6.11 12.69
N LEU A 10 19.03 -6.11 12.15
CA LEU A 10 17.81 -6.36 12.90
C LEU A 10 17.74 -7.79 13.46
N VAL A 11 18.39 -8.79 12.85
CA VAL A 11 18.27 -10.20 13.29
C VAL A 11 18.67 -10.39 14.75
N ASP A 12 19.74 -9.74 15.18
CA ASP A 12 20.32 -9.90 16.53
C ASP A 12 19.70 -8.97 17.58
N MET A 13 18.76 -8.12 17.17
CA MET A 13 18.12 -7.16 18.06
C MET A 13 16.94 -7.80 18.81
N GLU A 14 16.85 -7.54 20.12
CA GLU A 14 15.63 -7.82 20.86
C GLU A 14 14.46 -7.01 20.28
N ARG A 15 13.25 -7.59 20.26
CA ARG A 15 12.04 -6.94 19.72
C ARG A 15 12.25 -6.34 18.32
N ARG A 16 13.06 -6.97 17.48
CA ARG A 16 13.44 -6.52 16.13
C ARG A 16 12.26 -6.19 15.21
N GLU A 17 11.09 -6.73 15.48
CA GLU A 17 9.82 -6.58 14.77
C GLU A 17 9.13 -5.24 15.08
N TYR A 18 9.52 -4.59 16.18
CA TYR A 18 8.91 -3.38 16.71
C TYR A 18 9.78 -2.13 16.55
N ARG A 19 10.99 -2.26 15.98
CA ARG A 19 11.99 -1.19 15.95
C ARG A 19 11.51 0.05 15.20
N LEU A 20 10.83 -0.14 14.07
CA LEU A 20 10.27 1.00 13.33
C LEU A 20 9.16 1.70 14.11
N ARG A 21 8.30 0.93 14.81
CA ARG A 21 7.24 1.51 15.64
C ARG A 21 7.83 2.36 16.77
N GLU A 22 8.79 1.81 17.50
CA GLU A 22 9.48 2.51 18.58
C GLU A 22 10.17 3.81 18.10
N ALA A 23 10.70 3.80 16.87
CA ALA A 23 11.31 4.99 16.27
C ALA A 23 10.29 6.04 15.81
N LEU A 24 9.09 5.62 15.38
CA LEU A 24 8.03 6.51 14.91
C LEU A 24 7.20 7.08 16.06
N ASP A 25 6.99 6.34 17.15
CA ASP A 25 6.12 6.74 18.27
C ASP A 25 6.34 8.18 18.77
N PRO A 26 7.58 8.71 18.92
CA PRO A 26 7.80 10.09 19.38
C PRO A 26 7.35 11.19 18.41
N VAL A 27 7.16 10.86 17.13
CA VAL A 27 6.78 11.82 16.08
C VAL A 27 5.38 11.60 15.53
N ARG A 28 4.65 10.56 15.98
CA ARG A 28 3.31 10.23 15.46
C ARG A 28 2.35 11.40 15.55
N ASP A 29 2.33 12.09 16.68
CA ASP A 29 1.41 13.21 16.91
C ASP A 29 1.82 14.51 16.17
N GLN A 30 2.92 14.49 15.39
CA GLN A 30 3.40 15.64 14.63
C GLN A 30 2.93 15.61 13.16
N TYR A 31 2.34 14.51 12.70
CA TYR A 31 1.89 14.34 11.31
C TYR A 31 0.49 13.75 11.26
N ASP A 32 -0.35 14.24 10.34
CA ASP A 32 -1.68 13.66 10.11
C ASP A 32 -1.59 12.26 9.48
N PHE A 33 -0.60 12.05 8.60
CA PHE A 33 -0.35 10.79 7.91
C PHE A 33 1.15 10.47 7.85
N ILE A 34 1.49 9.20 8.03
CA ILE A 34 2.85 8.67 7.84
C ILE A 34 2.75 7.53 6.83
N PHE A 35 3.36 7.69 5.65
CA PHE A 35 3.45 6.64 4.64
C PHE A 35 4.74 5.85 4.81
N ILE A 36 4.64 4.52 4.85
CA ILE A 36 5.78 3.60 4.92
C ILE A 36 5.82 2.79 3.62
N ASP A 37 6.79 3.09 2.77
CA ASP A 37 7.02 2.34 1.53
C ASP A 37 7.79 1.05 1.84
N CYS A 38 7.22 -0.09 1.47
CA CYS A 38 7.73 -1.41 1.84
C CYS A 38 8.53 -2.03 0.69
N PRO A 39 9.62 -2.76 0.98
CA PRO A 39 10.28 -3.58 -0.04
C PRO A 39 9.33 -4.70 -0.52
N PRO A 40 9.57 -5.26 -1.72
CA PRO A 40 8.69 -6.29 -2.31
C PRO A 40 8.78 -7.66 -1.61
N SER A 41 9.59 -7.80 -0.56
CA SER A 41 9.77 -9.03 0.22
C SER A 41 9.01 -8.97 1.55
N LEU A 42 8.49 -10.10 2.02
CA LEU A 42 7.92 -10.26 3.36
C LEU A 42 9.01 -10.52 4.43
N GLY A 43 10.07 -9.71 4.40
CA GLY A 43 11.20 -9.77 5.33
C GLY A 43 10.97 -8.99 6.63
N LEU A 44 12.04 -8.81 7.42
CA LEU A 44 12.00 -8.07 8.69
C LEU A 44 11.61 -6.60 8.50
N LEU A 45 11.96 -5.98 7.37
CA LEU A 45 11.58 -4.60 7.09
C LEU A 45 10.07 -4.44 6.90
N THR A 46 9.47 -5.31 6.08
CA THR A 46 8.02 -5.30 5.85
C THR A 46 7.25 -5.68 7.11
N LEU A 47 7.77 -6.61 7.91
CA LEU A 47 7.19 -6.91 9.23
C LEU A 47 7.21 -5.69 10.16
N ASN A 48 8.32 -4.93 10.20
CA ASN A 48 8.41 -3.69 10.97
C ASN A 48 7.41 -2.65 10.49
N ALA A 49 7.28 -2.46 9.17
CA ALA A 49 6.31 -1.57 8.56
C ALA A 49 4.88 -1.90 8.98
N LEU A 50 4.46 -3.16 8.80
CA LEU A 50 3.13 -3.63 9.16
C LEU A 50 2.87 -3.61 10.68
N THR A 51 3.92 -3.75 11.48
CA THR A 51 3.83 -3.68 12.94
C THR A 51 3.69 -2.25 13.46
N ALA A 52 4.23 -1.27 12.72
CA ALA A 52 4.14 0.14 13.04
C ALA A 52 2.85 0.81 12.52
N ALA A 53 2.32 0.32 11.38
CA ALA A 53 1.20 0.91 10.67
C ALA A 53 -0.16 0.73 11.36
N ASP A 54 -1.07 1.69 11.14
CA ASP A 54 -2.46 1.60 11.55
C ASP A 54 -3.32 0.86 10.51
N SER A 55 -3.07 1.12 9.23
CA SER A 55 -3.68 0.40 8.12
C SER A 55 -2.69 0.12 7.00
N VAL A 56 -3.01 -0.84 6.13
CA VAL A 56 -2.22 -1.21 4.95
C VAL A 56 -3.03 -1.04 3.67
N LEU A 57 -2.47 -0.31 2.70
CA LEU A 57 -2.95 -0.25 1.32
C LEU A 57 -2.13 -1.23 0.48
N VAL A 58 -2.82 -2.11 -0.26
CA VAL A 58 -2.17 -3.16 -1.05
C VAL A 58 -2.30 -2.83 -2.54
N PRO A 59 -1.21 -2.46 -3.24
CA PRO A 59 -1.23 -2.32 -4.69
C PRO A 59 -1.24 -3.71 -5.35
N ILE A 60 -2.20 -3.94 -6.25
CA ILE A 60 -2.31 -5.15 -7.06
C ILE A 60 -2.19 -4.76 -8.52
N GLN A 61 -1.32 -5.45 -9.25
CA GLN A 61 -1.21 -5.31 -10.69
C GLN A 61 -2.24 -6.22 -11.37
N CYS A 62 -3.02 -5.67 -12.32
CA CYS A 62 -4.10 -6.40 -13.01
C CYS A 62 -3.56 -7.40 -14.06
N GLU A 63 -2.84 -8.42 -13.60
CA GLU A 63 -2.24 -9.49 -14.41
C GLU A 63 -2.67 -10.89 -13.90
N TYR A 64 -2.38 -11.93 -14.69
CA TYR A 64 -2.93 -13.29 -14.52
C TYR A 64 -2.74 -13.89 -13.11
N TYR A 65 -1.64 -13.58 -12.42
CA TYR A 65 -1.31 -14.13 -11.09
C TYR A 65 -1.86 -13.31 -9.90
N ALA A 66 -2.71 -12.31 -10.15
CA ALA A 66 -3.15 -11.39 -9.10
C ALA A 66 -3.94 -12.08 -7.97
N LEU A 67 -4.85 -13.01 -8.29
CA LEU A 67 -5.72 -13.64 -7.29
C LEU A 67 -4.99 -14.60 -6.34
N GLU A 68 -4.00 -15.34 -6.85
CA GLU A 68 -3.20 -16.26 -6.03
C GLU A 68 -2.38 -15.47 -4.99
N GLY A 69 -1.67 -14.43 -5.43
CA GLY A 69 -0.88 -13.58 -4.55
C GLY A 69 -1.70 -12.83 -3.49
N VAL A 70 -2.94 -12.48 -3.80
CA VAL A 70 -3.88 -11.86 -2.83
C VAL A 70 -4.15 -12.81 -1.66
N SER A 71 -4.37 -14.09 -1.93
CA SER A 71 -4.72 -15.07 -0.89
C SER A 71 -3.54 -15.31 0.06
N GLU A 72 -2.32 -15.46 -0.48
CA GLU A 72 -1.11 -15.62 0.33
C GLU A 72 -0.80 -14.38 1.18
N LEU A 73 -1.01 -13.20 0.60
CA LEU A 73 -0.86 -11.93 1.32
C LEU A 73 -1.87 -11.83 2.46
N TRP A 74 -3.14 -12.19 2.21
CA TRP A 74 -4.18 -12.17 3.21
C TRP A 74 -3.82 -13.02 4.43
N ASP A 75 -3.39 -14.26 4.21
CA ASP A 75 -2.96 -15.15 5.27
C ASP A 75 -1.78 -14.57 6.06
N THR A 76 -0.86 -13.90 5.38
CA THR A 76 0.27 -13.22 6.01
C THR A 76 -0.18 -12.05 6.88
N LEU A 77 -1.06 -11.19 6.39
CA LEU A 77 -1.61 -10.07 7.14
C LEU A 77 -2.38 -10.55 8.38
N VAL A 78 -3.13 -11.64 8.26
CA VAL A 78 -3.84 -12.26 9.40
C VAL A 78 -2.86 -12.74 10.46
N ARG A 79 -1.76 -13.41 10.07
CA ARG A 79 -0.72 -13.85 11.02
C ARG A 79 -0.09 -12.66 11.74
N ILE A 80 0.31 -11.62 10.99
CA ILE A 80 0.94 -10.43 11.56
C ILE A 80 0.00 -9.71 12.51
N ARG A 81 -1.27 -9.55 12.13
CA ARG A 81 -2.29 -8.94 12.97
C ARG A 81 -2.48 -9.70 14.29
N ARG A 82 -2.50 -11.04 14.25
CA ARG A 82 -2.68 -11.87 15.46
C ARG A 82 -1.47 -11.82 16.40
N GLN A 83 -0.26 -11.80 15.84
CA GLN A 83 0.97 -11.96 16.64
C GLN A 83 1.63 -10.64 17.02
N PHE A 84 1.60 -9.63 16.15
CA PHE A 84 2.43 -8.43 16.29
C PHE A 84 1.63 -7.12 16.38
N ASN A 85 0.55 -6.99 15.60
CA ASN A 85 -0.25 -5.75 15.55
C ASN A 85 -1.77 -6.00 15.43
N PRO A 86 -2.47 -6.23 16.55
CA PRO A 86 -3.92 -6.47 16.55
C PRO A 86 -4.78 -5.32 16.02
N ARG A 87 -4.21 -4.11 15.93
CA ARG A 87 -4.90 -2.91 15.44
C ARG A 87 -4.77 -2.73 13.93
N LEU A 88 -3.88 -3.47 13.26
CA LEU A 88 -3.68 -3.36 11.81
C LEU A 88 -5.00 -3.62 11.07
N GLN A 89 -5.39 -2.65 10.24
CA GLN A 89 -6.53 -2.73 9.35
C GLN A 89 -6.08 -2.86 7.89
N ILE A 90 -6.90 -3.49 7.05
CA ILE A 90 -6.71 -3.42 5.60
C ILE A 90 -7.44 -2.18 5.15
N GLU A 91 -6.68 -1.18 4.71
CA GLU A 91 -7.23 0.07 4.17
C GLU A 91 -7.99 -0.20 2.88
N GLY A 92 -7.38 -1.03 2.02
CA GLY A 92 -7.99 -1.50 0.80
C GLY A 92 -6.97 -1.97 -0.23
N PHE A 93 -7.49 -2.50 -1.33
CA PHE A 93 -6.72 -2.99 -2.46
C PHE A 93 -6.81 -2.02 -3.62
N LEU A 94 -5.65 -1.51 -4.04
CA LEU A 94 -5.53 -0.55 -5.13
C LEU A 94 -5.16 -1.29 -6.41
N LEU A 95 -6.02 -1.23 -7.42
CA LEU A 95 -5.73 -1.79 -8.73
C LEU A 95 -4.79 -0.85 -9.50
N THR A 96 -3.68 -1.41 -10.00
CA THR A 96 -2.60 -0.66 -10.63
C THR A 96 -2.20 -1.23 -11.98
N MET A 97 -1.52 -0.41 -12.79
CA MET A 97 -1.06 -0.75 -14.14
C MET A 97 -2.18 -1.26 -15.07
N HIS A 98 -3.43 -0.85 -14.82
CA HIS A 98 -4.58 -1.30 -15.61
C HIS A 98 -4.47 -0.81 -17.06
N ASP A 99 -4.63 -1.73 -18.02
CA ASP A 99 -4.63 -1.42 -19.45
C ASP A 99 -6.02 -1.67 -20.05
N GLU A 100 -6.78 -0.58 -20.21
CA GLU A 100 -8.14 -0.54 -20.76
C GLU A 100 -8.26 -1.17 -22.16
N ARG A 101 -7.15 -1.35 -22.88
CA ARG A 101 -7.14 -1.91 -24.24
C ARG A 101 -7.13 -3.43 -24.25
N THR A 102 -6.92 -4.06 -23.10
CA THR A 102 -6.73 -5.51 -23.00
C THR A 102 -7.89 -6.17 -22.27
N ASN A 103 -8.52 -7.16 -22.91
CA ASN A 103 -9.61 -7.94 -22.29
C ASN A 103 -9.16 -8.63 -21.00
N LEU A 104 -7.89 -9.08 -20.95
CA LEU A 104 -7.31 -9.69 -19.76
C LEU A 104 -7.34 -8.74 -18.56
N SER A 105 -6.95 -7.48 -18.74
CA SER A 105 -6.93 -6.53 -17.61
C SER A 105 -8.34 -6.21 -17.10
N HIS A 106 -9.34 -6.17 -17.99
CA HIS A 106 -10.75 -6.03 -17.61
C HIS A 106 -11.27 -7.24 -16.84
N GLN A 107 -10.96 -8.45 -17.32
CA GLN A 107 -11.39 -9.68 -16.67
C GLN A 107 -10.76 -9.81 -15.28
N VAL A 108 -9.45 -9.60 -15.15
CA VAL A 108 -8.75 -9.65 -13.84
C VAL A 108 -9.30 -8.60 -12.88
N MET A 109 -9.59 -7.38 -13.35
CA MET A 109 -10.21 -6.34 -12.53
C MET A 109 -11.59 -6.76 -12.02
N ALA A 110 -12.43 -7.34 -12.89
CA ALA A 110 -13.75 -7.83 -12.51
C ALA A 110 -13.65 -8.94 -11.46
N ASP A 111 -12.81 -9.95 -11.70
CA ASP A 111 -12.61 -11.07 -10.77
C ASP A 111 -12.09 -10.59 -9.40
N LEU A 112 -11.15 -9.62 -9.37
CA LEU A 112 -10.66 -9.03 -8.13
C LEU A 112 -11.75 -8.25 -7.38
N ARG A 113 -12.59 -7.50 -8.09
CA ARG A 113 -13.72 -6.78 -7.48
C ARG A 113 -14.79 -7.74 -6.95
N ASP A 114 -15.05 -8.83 -7.64
CA ASP A 114 -15.99 -9.86 -7.19
C ASP A 114 -15.46 -10.59 -5.94
N PHE A 115 -14.15 -10.86 -5.90
CA PHE A 115 -13.53 -11.56 -4.77
C PHE A 115 -13.33 -10.68 -3.52
N LEU A 116 -12.84 -9.45 -3.70
CA LEU A 116 -12.48 -8.53 -2.59
C LEU A 116 -13.62 -7.56 -2.22
N GLY A 117 -14.62 -7.43 -3.07
CA GLY A 117 -15.82 -6.63 -2.83
C GLY A 117 -15.51 -5.17 -2.51
N SER A 118 -16.07 -4.70 -1.39
CA SER A 118 -15.93 -3.30 -0.94
C SER A 118 -14.54 -2.93 -0.43
N GLN A 119 -13.61 -3.88 -0.32
CA GLN A 119 -12.22 -3.60 0.06
C GLN A 119 -11.40 -3.07 -1.11
N VAL A 120 -11.88 -3.15 -2.35
CA VAL A 120 -11.19 -2.59 -3.51
C VAL A 120 -11.48 -1.10 -3.61
N PHE A 121 -10.43 -0.29 -3.77
CA PHE A 121 -10.57 1.12 -4.08
C PHE A 121 -11.37 1.31 -5.37
N GLN A 122 -12.25 2.30 -5.39
CA GLN A 122 -12.93 2.70 -6.61
C GLN A 122 -11.95 3.26 -7.63
N THR A 123 -10.94 3.99 -7.14
CA THR A 123 -9.85 4.50 -7.96
C THR A 123 -8.97 3.38 -8.51
N VAL A 124 -8.66 3.45 -9.81
CA VAL A 124 -7.72 2.56 -10.50
C VAL A 124 -6.57 3.39 -11.07
N ILE A 125 -5.34 2.88 -10.94
CA ILE A 125 -4.15 3.51 -11.52
C ILE A 125 -3.90 2.90 -12.91
N PRO A 126 -4.08 3.67 -14.00
CA PRO A 126 -3.89 3.15 -15.34
C PRO A 126 -2.40 3.02 -15.67
N ARG A 127 -2.08 2.14 -16.62
CA ARG A 127 -0.76 2.13 -17.26
C ARG A 127 -0.56 3.44 -18.01
N ASN A 128 0.42 4.24 -17.58
CA ASN A 128 0.66 5.58 -18.12
C ASN A 128 2.16 5.85 -18.29
N VAL A 129 2.56 6.32 -19.47
CA VAL A 129 3.98 6.58 -19.78
C VAL A 129 4.56 7.71 -18.92
N ARG A 130 3.78 8.78 -18.64
CA ARG A 130 4.23 9.90 -17.80
C ARG A 130 4.52 9.46 -16.37
N LEU A 131 3.74 8.52 -15.83
CA LEU A 131 4.02 7.90 -14.53
C LEU A 131 5.36 7.16 -14.50
N ALA A 132 5.71 6.48 -15.59
CA ALA A 132 6.99 5.78 -15.71
C ALA A 132 8.19 6.74 -15.91
N GLU A 133 7.96 7.89 -16.55
CA GLU A 133 8.98 8.92 -16.77
C GLU A 133 9.28 9.76 -15.52
N ALA A 134 8.26 10.12 -14.74
CA ALA A 134 8.41 11.06 -13.62
C ALA A 134 9.55 10.73 -12.62
N PRO A 135 9.77 9.45 -12.23
CA PRO A 135 10.90 9.07 -11.36
C PRO A 135 12.28 9.38 -11.96
N SER A 136 12.47 9.26 -13.27
CA SER A 136 13.77 9.56 -13.92
C SER A 136 14.12 11.05 -13.86
N HIS A 137 13.10 11.90 -13.67
CA HIS A 137 13.25 13.33 -13.44
C HIS A 137 13.27 13.72 -11.95
N GLY A 138 13.20 12.74 -11.04
CA GLY A 138 13.18 12.98 -9.59
C GLY A 138 11.98 13.80 -9.13
N LYS A 139 10.86 13.76 -9.86
CA LYS A 139 9.64 14.52 -9.56
C LYS A 139 8.46 13.58 -9.33
N PRO A 140 7.62 13.84 -8.31
CA PRO A 140 6.29 13.25 -8.24
C PRO A 140 5.47 13.57 -9.48
N ILE A 141 4.56 12.68 -9.88
CA ILE A 141 3.76 12.84 -11.10
C ILE A 141 2.99 14.16 -11.15
N ILE A 142 2.48 14.63 -10.02
CA ILE A 142 1.75 15.90 -9.87
C ILE A 142 2.63 17.10 -10.26
N LEU A 143 3.94 17.03 -9.97
CA LEU A 143 4.89 18.10 -10.30
C LEU A 143 5.55 17.91 -11.68
N TYR A 144 5.53 16.70 -12.22
CA TYR A 144 6.05 16.38 -13.54
C TYR A 144 5.04 16.70 -14.65
N ASP A 145 3.83 16.15 -14.53
CA ASP A 145 2.72 16.38 -15.46
C ASP A 145 1.38 16.28 -14.72
N ASP A 146 0.96 17.42 -14.18
CA ASP A 146 -0.27 17.61 -13.40
C ASP A 146 -1.53 17.23 -14.18
N ARG A 147 -1.51 17.31 -15.51
CA ARG A 147 -2.69 17.03 -16.37
C ARG A 147 -2.72 15.61 -16.89
N SER A 148 -1.72 14.79 -16.56
CA SER A 148 -1.68 13.39 -16.97
C SER A 148 -2.79 12.58 -16.29
N ARG A 149 -3.31 11.55 -16.98
CA ARG A 149 -4.27 10.58 -16.41
C ARG A 149 -3.75 9.96 -15.11
N GLY A 150 -2.43 9.74 -15.01
CA GLY A 150 -1.79 9.22 -13.80
C GLY A 150 -1.89 10.18 -12.62
N ALA A 151 -1.61 11.47 -12.82
CA ALA A 151 -1.75 12.49 -11.78
C ALA A 151 -3.21 12.63 -11.30
N GLU A 152 -4.17 12.57 -12.22
CA GLU A 152 -5.60 12.58 -11.90
C GLU A 152 -5.99 11.36 -11.06
N SER A 153 -5.59 10.15 -11.45
CA SER A 153 -5.84 8.93 -10.67
C SER A 153 -5.25 9.01 -9.25
N TYR A 154 -4.02 9.50 -9.07
CA TYR A 154 -3.44 9.63 -7.72
C TYR A 154 -4.14 10.70 -6.87
N ARG A 155 -4.67 11.77 -7.47
CA ARG A 155 -5.52 12.74 -6.75
C ARG A 155 -6.82 12.11 -6.29
N ASN A 156 -7.49 11.35 -7.16
CA ASN A 156 -8.72 10.65 -6.80
C ASN A 156 -8.47 9.63 -5.68
N LEU A 157 -7.33 8.92 -5.73
CA LEU A 157 -6.93 8.02 -4.66
C LEU A 157 -6.73 8.77 -3.33
N ALA A 158 -6.04 9.91 -3.35
CA ALA A 158 -5.84 10.71 -2.15
C ALA A 158 -7.18 11.17 -1.54
N LEU A 159 -8.14 11.62 -2.37
CA LEU A 159 -9.48 11.97 -1.91
C LEU A 159 -10.23 10.77 -1.33
N GLU A 160 -10.09 9.59 -1.94
CA GLU A 160 -10.71 8.36 -1.46
C GLU A 160 -10.16 7.94 -0.09
N VAL A 161 -8.84 7.98 0.10
CA VAL A 161 -8.16 7.72 1.38
C VAL A 161 -8.63 8.70 2.47
N LEU A 162 -8.67 10.01 2.16
CA LEU A 162 -9.16 11.01 3.12
C LEU A 162 -10.63 10.77 3.53
N ASN A 163 -11.46 10.31 2.59
CA ASN A 163 -12.86 9.97 2.87
C ASN A 163 -13.00 8.70 3.72
N HIS A 164 -12.12 7.72 3.57
CA HIS A 164 -12.10 6.51 4.41
C HIS A 164 -11.70 6.84 5.83
N ASP A 165 -10.65 7.65 6.01
CA ASP A 165 -10.20 8.10 7.32
C ASP A 165 -11.30 8.87 8.07
N ALA A 166 -11.97 9.83 7.40
CA ALA A 166 -13.07 10.59 7.98
C ALA A 166 -14.26 9.69 8.40
N LYS A 167 -14.53 8.60 7.68
CA LYS A 167 -15.56 7.61 8.05
C LYS A 167 -15.09 6.74 9.23
N GLY A 168 -13.83 6.34 9.25
CA GLY A 168 -13.21 5.57 10.32
C GLY A 168 -13.20 6.35 11.65
N ALA A 169 -12.84 7.64 11.61
CA ALA A 169 -12.88 8.54 12.77
C ALA A 169 -14.31 8.66 13.36
N ARG A 170 -15.33 8.78 12.50
CA ARG A 170 -16.75 8.84 12.91
C ARG A 170 -17.30 7.56 13.53
N GLN A 171 -16.71 6.40 13.23
CA GLN A 171 -17.09 5.13 13.85
C GLN A 171 -16.37 4.86 15.17
N ARG A 172 -15.31 5.62 15.47
CA ARG A 172 -14.49 5.51 16.69
C ARG A 172 -14.88 6.54 17.77
N THR A 173 -15.82 7.46 17.47
CA THR A 173 -16.36 8.48 18.38
C THR A 173 -17.76 8.08 18.81
#